data_AF-A0AAQ4FLF4-F1
#
_entry.id   AF-A0AAQ4FLF4-F1
#
_cell.length_a   1.000
_cell.length_b   1.000
_cell.length_c   1.000
_cell.angle_alpha   90.00
_cell.angle_beta   90.00
_cell.angle_gamma   90.00
#
_symmetry.space_group_name_H-M   'P 1'
#
loop_
_entity.id
_entity.type
_entity.pdbx_description
1 polymer ?
#
loop_
_entity_poly.entity_id
_entity_poly.type
_entity_poly.pdbx_seq_one_letter_code
_entity_poly.pdbx_strand_id
1 'polypeptide(L)' 'MMKRNPRKITWTVLYRRKHKKGIEEETTKKRTKRTAKFQRAIVGASLNDIMARRNMKPEVRKAQREQAIR' A
#
# COMPACT_ATOMS: atom_id res chain seq x y z
N MET A 1 -32.10 32.41 21.75
CA MET A 1 -31.68 31.03 22.12
C MET A 1 -30.40 31.07 22.93
N MET A 2 -30.32 30.33 24.05
CA MET A 2 -29.09 30.23 24.85
C MET A 2 -27.98 29.50 24.06
N LYS A 3 -26.86 30.18 23.83
CA LYS A 3 -25.68 29.66 23.11
C LYS A 3 -24.83 28.73 24.00
N ARG A 4 -25.40 27.62 24.47
CA ARG A 4 -24.67 26.62 25.27
C ARG A 4 -23.96 25.61 24.37
N ASN A 5 -22.72 25.27 24.72
CA ASN A 5 -21.95 24.28 23.97
C ASN A 5 -22.47 22.84 24.25
N PRO A 6 -22.96 22.10 23.25
CA PRO A 6 -23.44 20.73 23.45
C PRO A 6 -22.38 19.79 24.02
N ARG A 7 -21.08 20.03 23.80
CA ARG A 7 -19.97 19.22 24.38
C ARG A 7 -19.87 19.29 25.90
N LYS A 8 -20.57 20.23 26.55
CA LYS A 8 -20.62 20.39 28.01
C LYS A 8 -21.93 19.87 28.62
N ILE A 9 -22.92 19.52 27.79
CA ILE A 9 -24.24 19.06 28.25
C ILE A 9 -24.25 17.53 28.27
N THR A 10 -24.36 16.96 29.47
CA THR A 10 -24.06 15.55 29.79
C THR A 10 -24.88 14.51 29.01
N TRP A 11 -26.12 14.83 28.70
CA TRP A 11 -27.05 13.92 28.00
C TRP A 11 -26.96 14.01 26.47
N THR A 12 -26.20 14.95 25.92
CA THR A 12 -26.10 15.09 24.46
C THR A 12 -25.22 14.01 23.83
N VAL A 13 -25.52 13.68 22.58
CA VAL A 13 -24.71 12.74 21.77
C VAL A 13 -23.26 13.22 21.67
N LEU A 14 -23.02 14.53 21.53
CA LEU A 14 -21.68 15.09 21.36
C LEU A 14 -20.85 15.01 22.65
N TYR A 15 -21.47 15.24 23.81
CA TYR A 15 -20.83 14.98 25.11
C TYR A 15 -20.49 13.50 25.25
N ARG A 16 -21.43 12.59 24.94
CA ARG A 16 -21.21 11.13 25.05
C ARG A 16 -20.08 10.65 24.14
N ARG A 17 -20.00 11.12 22.89
CA ARG A 17 -18.87 10.85 21.97
C ARG A 17 -17.54 11.39 22.52
N LYS A 18 -17.51 12.64 23.03
CA LYS A 18 -16.30 13.25 23.62
C LYS A 18 -15.79 12.47 24.83
N HIS A 19 -16.69 11.99 25.69
CA HIS A 19 -16.37 11.27 26.92
C HIS A 19 -16.42 9.75 26.76
N LYS A 20 -16.44 9.25 25.51
CA LYS A 20 -16.47 7.82 25.17
C LYS A 20 -17.56 7.01 25.89
N LYS A 21 -18.70 7.63 26.21
CA LYS A 21 -19.82 6.93 26.87
C LYS A 21 -20.56 6.05 25.88
N GLY A 22 -20.64 4.75 26.17
CA GLY A 22 -21.36 3.76 25.34
C GLY A 22 -20.71 3.52 23.99
N ILE A 23 -19.38 3.71 23.91
CA ILE A 23 -18.59 3.20 22.79
C ILE A 23 -18.15 1.80 23.19
N GLU A 24 -18.61 0.77 22.48
CA GLU A 24 -17.93 -0.52 22.46
C GLU A 24 -16.63 -0.33 21.67
N GLU A 25 -15.48 -0.66 22.28
CA GLU A 25 -14.13 -0.46 21.73
C GLU A 25 -13.81 -1.36 20.51
N GLU A 26 -14.80 -1.82 19.75
CA GLU A 26 -14.61 -2.58 18.50
C GLU A 26 -14.49 -1.67 17.27
N THR A 27 -13.80 -0.52 17.39
CA THR A 27 -13.30 0.14 16.18
C THR A 27 -12.02 -0.56 15.73
N THR A 28 -12.23 -1.66 15.00
CA THR A 28 -11.21 -2.45 14.31
C THR A 28 -10.18 -1.52 13.67
N LYS A 29 -8.92 -1.65 14.11
CA LYS A 29 -7.77 -0.94 13.50
C LYS A 29 -7.82 -1.17 11.99
N LYS A 30 -7.80 -0.10 11.18
CA LYS A 30 -7.62 -0.25 9.72
C LYS A 30 -6.29 -0.95 9.47
N ARG A 31 -6.32 -2.26 9.23
CA ARG A 31 -5.17 -3.06 8.81
C ARG A 31 -4.87 -2.72 7.35
N THR A 32 -4.02 -1.74 7.10
CA THR A 32 -3.39 -1.59 5.78
C THR A 32 -2.35 -2.69 5.62
N LYS A 33 -2.73 -3.80 4.98
CA LYS A 33 -1.76 -4.83 4.56
C LYS A 33 -1.13 -4.39 3.24
N ARG A 34 0.19 -4.23 3.21
CA ARG A 34 0.96 -4.08 1.95
C ARG A 34 1.55 -5.43 1.58
N THR A 35 1.26 -5.91 0.38
CA THR A 35 1.89 -7.13 -0.17
C THR A 35 2.65 -6.77 -1.44
N ALA A 36 3.96 -7.00 -1.45
CA ALA A 36 4.76 -6.99 -2.66
C ALA A 36 5.05 -8.44 -3.05
N LYS A 37 4.87 -8.78 -4.33
CA LYS A 37 5.19 -10.10 -4.89
C LYS A 37 6.32 -9.95 -5.89
N PHE A 38 7.25 -10.90 -5.83
CA PHE A 38 8.45 -10.89 -6.65
C PHE A 38 8.57 -12.16 -7.49
N GLN A 39 9.57 -12.13 -8.36
CA GLN A 39 9.59 -12.84 -9.63
C GLN A 39 9.80 -14.34 -9.45
N ARG A 40 8.97 -15.10 -10.16
CA ARG A 40 8.98 -16.56 -10.21
C ARG A 40 9.66 -17.00 -11.51
N ALA A 41 10.32 -18.15 -11.49
CA ALA A 41 10.80 -18.80 -12.71
C ALA A 41 9.62 -19.13 -13.65
N ILE A 42 9.89 -19.19 -14.95
CA ILE A 42 8.90 -19.49 -15.98
C ILE A 42 9.32 -20.81 -16.65
N VAL A 43 8.35 -21.61 -17.10
CA VAL A 43 8.67 -22.83 -17.86
C VAL A 43 9.48 -22.42 -19.11
N GLY A 44 10.67 -23.00 -19.28
CA GLY A 44 11.59 -22.68 -20.38
C GLY A 44 12.63 -21.59 -20.09
N ALA A 45 12.60 -20.94 -18.92
CA ALA A 45 13.67 -20.04 -18.48
C ALA A 45 13.77 -20.01 -16.96
N SER A 46 14.95 -20.34 -16.42
CA SER A 46 15.17 -20.28 -14.98
C SER A 46 15.11 -18.82 -14.50
N LEU A 47 14.85 -18.62 -13.20
CA LEU A 47 14.86 -17.29 -12.60
C LEU A 47 16.20 -16.57 -12.83
N ASN A 48 17.30 -17.32 -12.86
CA ASN A 48 18.65 -16.80 -13.06
C ASN A 48 18.85 -16.30 -14.49
N ASP A 49 18.34 -17.00 -15.49
CA ASP A 49 18.42 -16.57 -16.90
C ASP A 49 17.65 -15.25 -17.11
N ILE A 50 16.50 -15.12 -16.46
CA ILE A 50 15.67 -13.91 -16.50
C ILE A 50 16.41 -12.73 -15.85
N MET A 51 17.06 -12.96 -14.70
CA MET A 51 17.85 -11.93 -14.02
C MET A 51 19.09 -11.52 -14.82
N ALA A 52 19.80 -12.47 -15.42
CA ALA A 52 20.98 -12.22 -16.24
C ALA A 52 20.64 -11.32 -17.44
N ARG A 53 19.54 -11.64 -18.15
CA ARG A 53 19.07 -10.81 -19.27
C ARG A 53 18.61 -9.43 -18.82
N ARG A 54 17.88 -9.33 -17.68
CA ARG A 54 17.43 -8.03 -17.16
C ARG A 54 18.61 -7.14 -16.77
N ASN A 55 19.63 -7.69 -16.13
CA ASN A 55 20.73 -6.91 -15.57
C ASN A 55 21.84 -6.56 -16.58
N MET A 56 21.66 -6.89 -17.87
CA MET A 56 22.59 -6.46 -18.93
C MET A 56 22.69 -4.93 -19.00
N LYS A 57 23.91 -4.40 -19.10
CA LYS A 57 24.14 -2.96 -19.22
C LYS A 57 23.46 -2.39 -20.47
N PRO A 58 22.95 -1.15 -20.43
CA PRO A 58 22.29 -0.52 -21.58
C PRO A 58 23.15 -0.48 -22.84
N GLU A 59 24.46 -0.33 -22.69
CA GLU A 59 25.45 -0.35 -23.78
C GLU A 59 25.43 -1.65 -24.57
N VAL A 60 25.42 -2.79 -23.87
CA VAL A 60 25.37 -4.13 -24.48
C VAL A 60 24.03 -4.33 -25.20
N ARG A 61 22.92 -3.85 -24.62
CA ARG A 61 21.61 -3.93 -25.28
C ARG A 61 21.55 -3.05 -26.53
N LYS A 62 22.21 -1.89 -26.53
CA LYS A 62 22.26 -0.98 -27.68
C LYS A 62 23.10 -1.58 -28.81
N ALA A 63 24.26 -2.16 -28.49
CA ALA A 63 25.11 -2.84 -29.47
C ALA A 63 24.38 -4.01 -30.15
N GLN A 64 23.71 -4.88 -29.38
CA GLN A 64 22.91 -5.98 -29.94
C GLN A 64 21.76 -5.48 -30.84
N ARG A 65 21.14 -4.34 -30.49
CA ARG A 65 20.09 -3.73 -31.30
C ARG A 65 20.63 -3.19 -32.63
N GLU A 66 21.74 -2.47 -32.59
CA GLU A 66 22.37 -1.92 -33.80
C GLU A 66 22.84 -3.03 -34.74
N GLN A 67 23.39 -4.11 -34.18
CA GLN A 67 23.76 -5.29 -34.95
C GLN A 67 22.55 -5.99 -35.60
N ALA A 68 21.40 -6.00 -34.93
CA ALA A 68 20.18 -6.62 -35.47
C ALA A 68 19.43 -5.76 -36.50
N ILE A 69 19.70 -4.44 -36.53
CA ILE A 69 19.13 -3.49 -37.52
C ILE A 69 19.94 -3.48 -38.82
N ARG A 70 21.24 -3.78 -38.72
CA ARG A 70 22.14 -3.94 -39.85
C ARG A 70 21.86 -5.24 -40.59
#